data_AF-A0A178UU34-F1
#
_entry.id   AF-A0A178UU34-F1
#
_cell.length_a   1.000
_cell.length_b   1.000
_cell.length_c   1.000
_cell.angle_alpha   90.00
_cell.angle_beta   90.00
_cell.angle_gamma   90.00
#
_symmetry.space_group_name_H-M   'P 1'
#
loop_
_entity.id
_entity.type
_entity.pdbx_description
1 polymer ?
#
loop_
_entity_poly.entity_id
_entity_poly.type
_entity_poly.pdbx_seq_one_letter_code
_entity_poly.pdbx_strand_id
1 'polypeptide(L)'
;MAPESKNAGVSVVVNLDSDSDSDNDDGVGGRGAFRSMASLMDKHQVPSTTADATVAPRENLECRSFWKAGENFVIPTGVWLSMLVFIQSFFTRMLLHTNRLLEIQNGATFVKIDKINIVKDNSPALVFQDDGGGMDPDGLRKCMSLGYSSKKSNTTIGQYGNGFKTSTMRLGADDIVFTRSTRGGKSTQSVGLLSYTFLRKTGQDDVVVPMIDIDTSKERPQPIIYGSAEDWAASLEIILKWSPFSTEGELWQQLEDIGTHGTKVIIYNLWLNDEGIYELSFHDDNEDIRLRDESVHDSKRVHHNLLELRSHISYHLRYSLRAYASMLYLKRFNNFKIILRGIPVEQFNIADELRLPETIKYNPHTTKEKAPTEIKVGFIKEAPKLAVCGFNVYHKNRLIRPFWKVTMGGERRGSGVVGVLEANFIEPAHDKQDFERSSLFQRLEARLKKIVSNYWSPLPLQNL
;
A
#
# COMPACT_ATOMS: atom_id res chain seq x y z
N MET A 1 3.30 -19.25 63.15
CA MET A 1 2.81 -20.01 61.98
C MET A 1 2.87 -19.08 60.77
N ALA A 2 3.93 -19.22 59.99
CA ALA A 2 4.01 -18.79 58.59
C ALA A 2 3.89 -20.05 57.71
N PRO A 3 3.50 -19.90 56.44
CA PRO A 3 4.45 -20.10 55.34
C PRO A 3 4.29 -19.00 54.28
N GLU A 4 5.37 -18.40 53.75
CA GLU A 4 6.33 -18.86 52.73
C GLU A 4 5.81 -18.95 51.29
N SER A 5 6.64 -18.39 50.42
CA SER A 5 6.47 -17.87 49.07
C SER A 5 6.43 -18.90 47.95
N LYS A 6 5.83 -18.52 46.79
CA LYS A 6 6.45 -18.55 45.45
C LYS A 6 5.47 -17.95 44.41
N ASN A 7 5.73 -16.73 43.94
CA ASN A 7 5.19 -16.23 42.67
C ASN A 7 6.38 -15.76 41.83
N ALA A 8 6.81 -16.62 40.92
CA ALA A 8 7.81 -16.30 39.91
C ALA A 8 7.14 -15.47 38.82
N GLY A 9 7.57 -14.21 38.69
CA GLY A 9 7.26 -13.36 37.56
C GLY A 9 7.93 -13.91 36.30
N VAL A 10 7.17 -13.97 35.21
CA VAL A 10 7.70 -14.31 33.89
C VAL A 10 7.43 -13.14 32.96
N SER A 11 8.53 -12.55 32.52
CA SER A 11 8.71 -11.47 31.55
C SER A 11 8.61 -11.95 30.11
N VAL A 12 8.27 -11.08 29.16
CA VAL A 12 8.53 -11.31 27.74
C VAL A 12 9.36 -10.15 27.16
N VAL A 13 10.56 -10.49 26.71
CA VAL A 13 11.46 -9.73 25.83
C VAL A 13 11.35 -10.42 24.47
N VAL A 14 11.27 -9.65 23.37
CA VAL A 14 11.27 -10.20 22.02
C VAL A 14 12.72 -10.28 21.55
N ASN A 15 13.30 -11.48 21.58
CA ASN A 15 14.61 -11.73 20.95
C ASN A 15 14.43 -12.07 19.47
N LEU A 16 15.20 -11.40 18.63
CA LEU A 16 15.40 -11.74 17.23
C LEU A 16 16.54 -12.76 17.17
N ASP A 17 16.24 -14.02 16.92
CA ASP A 17 17.23 -14.98 16.42
C ASP A 17 16.60 -15.98 15.45
N SER A 18 17.48 -16.49 14.60
CA SER A 18 17.22 -17.02 13.26
C SER A 18 16.70 -18.48 13.25
N ASP A 19 16.00 -18.83 12.16
CA ASP A 19 15.44 -20.12 11.72
C ASP A 19 15.93 -21.42 12.38
N SER A 20 14.96 -22.26 12.79
CA SER A 20 14.97 -23.71 12.52
C SER A 20 13.58 -24.34 12.76
N ASP A 21 13.12 -25.11 11.78
CA ASP A 21 11.86 -25.87 11.77
C ASP A 21 11.69 -26.85 12.95
N SER A 22 10.50 -26.92 13.53
CA SER A 22 9.81 -28.18 13.82
C SER A 22 8.37 -27.95 14.28
N ASP A 23 7.46 -28.70 13.68
CA ASP A 23 6.05 -28.80 14.04
C ASP A 23 5.87 -29.41 15.43
N ASN A 24 5.03 -28.81 16.27
CA ASN A 24 3.99 -29.51 17.02
C ASN A 24 2.96 -28.53 17.60
N ASP A 25 1.70 -28.93 17.41
CA ASP A 25 0.47 -28.30 17.87
C ASP A 25 0.31 -28.48 19.38
N ASP A 26 -0.03 -27.41 20.10
CA ASP A 26 -0.96 -27.44 21.25
C ASP A 26 -1.31 -26.02 21.70
N GLY A 27 -2.61 -25.74 21.72
CA GLY A 27 -3.15 -24.41 21.99
C GLY A 27 -3.18 -24.04 23.47
N VAL A 28 -2.64 -22.85 23.80
CA VAL A 28 -3.05 -22.06 24.97
C VAL A 28 -2.94 -20.57 24.61
N GLY A 29 -4.03 -19.83 24.86
CA GLY A 29 -4.11 -18.40 24.58
C GLY A 29 -3.16 -17.56 25.44
N GLY A 30 -2.30 -16.77 24.80
CA GLY A 30 -1.40 -15.82 25.45
C GLY A 30 -1.94 -14.38 25.38
N ARG A 31 -2.30 -13.83 26.55
CA ARG A 31 -2.56 -12.40 26.77
C ARG A 31 -1.21 -11.67 26.87
N GLY A 32 -0.98 -10.67 26.02
CA GLY A 32 0.23 -9.84 26.02
C GLY A 32 0.24 -8.80 27.15
N ALA A 33 1.41 -8.57 27.75
CA ALA A 33 1.64 -7.61 28.84
C ALA A 33 2.14 -6.26 28.30
N PHE A 34 1.64 -5.16 28.86
CA PHE A 34 2.01 -3.78 28.52
C PHE A 34 3.20 -3.30 29.37
N ARG A 35 4.17 -2.60 28.76
CA ARG A 35 5.23 -1.83 29.46
C ARG A 35 4.80 -0.37 29.56
N SER A 36 4.98 0.26 30.71
CA SER A 36 4.59 1.66 30.94
C SER A 36 5.47 2.64 30.14
N MET A 37 4.84 3.51 29.37
CA MET A 37 5.49 4.51 28.53
C MET A 37 6.00 5.71 29.33
N ALA A 38 5.44 5.96 30.51
CA ALA A 38 5.92 7.02 31.41
C ALA A 38 7.42 6.86 31.74
N SER A 39 7.93 5.62 31.86
CA SER A 39 9.35 5.38 32.15
C SER A 39 10.31 5.72 30.99
N LEU A 40 9.81 5.82 29.74
CA LEU A 40 10.61 6.20 28.57
C LEU A 40 10.83 7.72 28.49
N MET A 41 9.94 8.52 29.10
CA MET A 41 10.06 9.98 29.12
C MET A 41 11.01 10.49 30.22
N ASP A 42 11.17 9.75 31.31
CA ASP A 42 12.02 10.15 32.45
C ASP A 42 13.53 9.97 32.22
N LYS A 43 13.93 9.31 31.12
CA LYS A 43 15.34 9.19 30.74
C LYS A 43 15.66 10.24 29.66
N HIS A 44 16.30 11.32 30.11
CA HIS A 44 16.94 12.41 29.34
C HIS A 44 16.26 13.78 29.47
N GLN A 45 16.60 14.47 30.57
CA GLN A 45 16.58 15.93 30.62
C GLN A 45 17.72 16.49 29.74
N VAL A 46 17.36 17.34 28.78
CA VAL A 46 18.30 18.16 27.99
C VAL A 46 18.62 19.43 28.79
N PRO A 47 19.89 19.85 28.92
CA PRO A 47 20.22 21.06 29.67
C PRO A 47 19.78 22.33 28.91
N SER A 48 19.19 23.27 29.65
CA SER A 48 18.79 24.58 29.17
C SER A 48 19.99 25.51 28.98
N THR A 49 20.03 26.25 27.87
CA THR A 49 20.92 27.42 27.73
C THR A 49 20.21 28.51 26.93
N THR A 50 20.25 29.72 27.47
CA THR A 50 19.60 30.94 26.96
C THR A 50 20.47 31.73 25.97
N ALA A 51 19.79 32.44 25.06
CA ALA A 51 20.24 33.43 24.04
C ALA A 51 20.91 32.82 22.79
N ASP A 52 20.65 33.25 21.54
CA ASP A 52 20.27 34.58 21.02
C ASP A 52 19.53 34.44 19.67
N ALA A 53 18.80 35.48 19.25
CA ALA A 53 17.89 35.49 18.11
C ALA A 53 18.61 35.62 16.75
N THR A 54 18.84 34.51 16.04
CA THR A 54 19.08 34.48 14.59
C THR A 54 18.64 33.15 13.98
N VAL A 55 17.74 33.22 12.99
CA VAL A 55 17.31 32.19 12.01
C VAL A 55 17.67 30.73 12.37
N ALA A 56 16.68 29.99 12.87
CA ALA A 56 16.80 28.57 13.19
C ALA A 56 17.32 27.75 11.99
N PRO A 57 18.35 26.89 12.18
CA PRO A 57 18.70 25.90 11.18
C PRO A 57 17.61 24.84 11.11
N ARG A 58 17.16 24.50 9.91
CA ARG A 58 16.34 23.30 9.67
C ARG A 58 17.09 22.08 10.21
N GLU A 59 16.61 21.51 11.30
CA GLU A 59 17.10 20.22 11.81
C GLU A 59 16.75 19.11 10.81
N ASN A 60 17.63 18.88 9.85
CA ASN A 60 17.50 17.82 8.88
C ASN A 60 17.70 16.46 9.57
N LEU A 61 16.72 15.56 9.44
CA LEU A 61 17.00 14.13 9.48
C LEU A 61 18.15 13.88 8.48
N GLU A 62 19.28 13.36 8.94
CA GLU A 62 20.51 13.20 8.15
C GLU A 62 20.31 12.38 6.86
N CYS A 63 19.16 11.69 6.71
CA CYS A 63 18.70 11.28 5.40
C CYS A 63 17.16 11.22 5.26
N ARG A 64 16.62 11.90 4.23
CA ARG A 64 15.23 11.75 3.74
C ARG A 64 15.17 10.94 2.44
N SER A 65 16.02 9.92 2.32
CA SER A 65 15.97 8.93 1.24
C SER A 65 15.73 7.54 1.84
N PHE A 66 14.73 6.83 1.32
CA PHE A 66 14.40 5.48 1.77
C PHE A 66 15.61 4.54 1.70
N TRP A 67 16.40 4.64 0.63
CA TRP A 67 17.55 3.77 0.36
C TRP A 67 18.74 4.01 1.28
N LYS A 68 18.77 5.16 1.95
CA LYS A 68 19.82 5.55 2.89
C LYS A 68 19.34 5.46 4.36
N ALA A 69 18.07 5.08 4.57
CA ALA A 69 17.47 4.97 5.90
C ALA A 69 17.87 3.70 6.68
N GLY A 70 18.70 2.82 6.10
CA GLY A 70 19.28 1.66 6.78
C GLY A 70 20.56 1.14 6.15
N GLU A 71 21.67 1.14 6.91
CA GLU A 71 22.93 0.46 6.53
C GLU A 71 22.86 -1.08 6.66
N ASN A 72 21.70 -1.66 7.01
CA ASN A 72 21.54 -3.11 7.22
C ASN A 72 20.71 -3.84 6.15
N PHE A 73 20.33 -3.19 5.04
CA PHE A 73 19.73 -3.90 3.91
C PHE A 73 20.73 -3.97 2.75
N VAL A 74 21.54 -5.02 2.73
CA VAL A 74 22.34 -5.38 1.56
C VAL A 74 21.38 -5.79 0.45
N ILE A 75 21.17 -4.91 -0.54
CA ILE A 75 20.53 -5.25 -1.81
C ILE A 75 21.51 -4.89 -2.93
N PRO A 76 21.70 -5.78 -3.94
CA PRO A 76 22.72 -5.59 -4.97
C PRO A 76 22.48 -4.32 -5.79
N THR A 77 23.57 -3.66 -6.13
CA THR A 77 23.62 -2.46 -6.97
C THR A 77 23.04 -2.73 -8.37
N GLY A 78 22.09 -1.88 -8.77
CA GLY A 78 21.59 -1.80 -10.14
C GLY A 78 20.12 -2.16 -10.32
N VAL A 79 19.17 -1.38 -9.79
CA VAL A 79 17.74 -1.58 -10.11
C VAL A 79 16.94 -0.27 -10.16
N TRP A 80 17.12 0.51 -11.23
CA TRP A 80 16.22 1.65 -11.57
C TRP A 80 14.81 1.17 -11.95
N LEU A 81 14.64 -0.11 -12.30
CA LEU A 81 13.34 -0.75 -12.54
C LEU A 81 12.51 -0.98 -11.26
N SER A 82 13.07 -0.74 -10.06
CA SER A 82 12.45 -1.11 -8.78
C SER A 82 11.43 -0.08 -8.28
N MET A 83 11.71 1.23 -8.37
CA MET A 83 10.86 2.30 -7.81
C MET A 83 9.41 2.25 -8.29
N LEU A 84 9.24 2.04 -9.60
CA LEU A 84 7.95 2.03 -10.26
C LEU A 84 7.11 0.81 -9.83
N VAL A 85 7.75 -0.36 -9.73
CA VAL A 85 7.13 -1.61 -9.25
C VAL A 85 6.72 -1.50 -7.78
N PHE A 86 7.50 -0.79 -6.96
CA PHE A 86 7.20 -0.62 -5.53
C PHE A 86 6.09 0.38 -5.23
N ILE A 87 5.98 1.50 -5.95
CA ILE A 87 4.87 2.46 -5.75
C ILE A 87 3.57 1.92 -6.36
N GLN A 88 3.68 1.18 -7.46
CA GLN A 88 2.57 0.39 -7.99
C GLN A 88 2.16 -0.71 -6.99
N SER A 89 3.11 -1.39 -6.32
CA SER A 89 2.86 -2.29 -5.19
C SER A 89 2.28 -1.58 -3.96
N PHE A 90 2.61 -0.31 -3.71
CA PHE A 90 2.05 0.50 -2.62
C PHE A 90 0.57 0.80 -2.84
N PHE A 91 0.22 1.42 -3.98
CA PHE A 91 -1.17 1.68 -4.31
C PHE A 91 -1.94 0.37 -4.42
N THR A 92 -1.30 -0.68 -4.93
CA THR A 92 -1.84 -2.04 -4.86
C THR A 92 -2.14 -2.50 -3.45
N ARG A 93 -1.19 -2.41 -2.52
CA ARG A 93 -1.26 -2.98 -1.17
C ARG A 93 -2.16 -2.18 -0.25
N MET A 94 -2.23 -0.87 -0.43
CA MET A 94 -3.03 0.02 0.39
C MET A 94 -4.42 0.26 -0.22
N LEU A 95 -4.60 0.32 -1.55
CA LEU A 95 -5.94 0.10 -2.13
C LEU A 95 -6.47 -1.29 -1.81
N LEU A 96 -5.62 -2.24 -1.43
CA LEU A 96 -5.99 -3.58 -0.98
C LEU A 96 -6.07 -3.72 0.54
N HIS A 97 -5.54 -2.76 1.29
CA HIS A 97 -5.86 -2.61 2.71
C HIS A 97 -7.23 -1.95 2.82
N THR A 98 -7.46 -0.86 2.08
CA THR A 98 -8.77 -0.24 1.93
C THR A 98 -9.72 -1.21 1.24
N ASN A 99 -9.36 -1.89 0.12
CA ASN A 99 -10.22 -2.92 -0.51
C ASN A 99 -10.56 -4.08 0.44
N ARG A 100 -9.87 -4.23 1.57
CA ARG A 100 -10.07 -5.30 2.54
C ARG A 100 -10.66 -4.84 3.88
N LEU A 101 -10.79 -3.53 4.08
CA LEU A 101 -11.91 -2.94 4.82
C LEU A 101 -13.22 -2.99 3.98
N LEU A 102 -13.09 -3.00 2.66
CA LEU A 102 -14.14 -3.04 1.61
C LEU A 102 -14.54 -4.44 1.11
N GLU A 103 -13.88 -5.53 1.54
CA GLU A 103 -14.14 -6.89 1.02
C GLU A 103 -15.47 -7.41 1.58
N ILE A 104 -16.59 -6.88 1.04
CA ILE A 104 -17.99 -7.36 1.05
C ILE A 104 -18.64 -7.62 2.43
N GLN A 105 -17.89 -7.58 3.52
CA GLN A 105 -18.41 -7.79 4.87
C GLN A 105 -18.65 -6.49 5.65
N ASN A 106 -18.07 -5.35 5.24
CA ASN A 106 -18.18 -4.07 5.97
C ASN A 106 -18.56 -2.82 5.13
N GLY A 107 -19.04 -2.98 3.89
CA GLY A 107 -19.91 -1.97 3.25
C GLY A 107 -19.33 -0.62 2.81
N ALA A 108 -18.01 -0.42 2.71
CA ALA A 108 -17.49 0.85 2.21
C ALA A 108 -17.91 1.12 0.75
N THR A 109 -18.14 2.40 0.46
CA THR A 109 -18.64 2.90 -0.82
C THR A 109 -17.61 3.75 -1.55
N PHE A 110 -16.54 4.19 -0.88
CA PHE A 110 -15.44 4.87 -1.54
C PHE A 110 -14.09 4.70 -0.86
N VAL A 111 -13.05 4.98 -1.62
CA VAL A 111 -11.73 5.33 -1.10
C VAL A 111 -11.29 6.64 -1.74
N LYS A 112 -10.91 7.60 -0.90
CA LYS A 112 -10.35 8.89 -1.29
C LYS A 112 -8.83 8.86 -1.13
N ILE A 113 -8.15 9.29 -2.17
CA ILE A 113 -6.70 9.52 -2.20
C ILE A 113 -6.51 10.99 -2.51
N ASP A 114 -5.82 11.70 -1.63
CA ASP A 114 -5.56 13.12 -1.84
C ASP A 114 -4.17 13.53 -1.37
N LYS A 115 -3.79 14.75 -1.74
CA LYS A 115 -2.62 15.43 -1.20
C LYS A 115 -3.09 16.57 -0.31
N ILE A 116 -2.55 16.63 0.90
CA ILE A 116 -2.73 17.76 1.83
C ILE A 116 -1.39 18.46 2.06
N ASN A 117 -1.44 19.69 2.55
CA ASN A 117 -0.26 20.36 3.09
C ASN A 117 -0.36 20.32 4.62
N ILE A 118 0.72 19.94 5.27
CA ILE A 118 0.82 19.99 6.73
C ILE A 118 0.94 21.45 7.14
N VAL A 119 0.06 21.91 8.03
CA VAL A 119 0.00 23.32 8.45
C VAL A 119 1.31 23.75 9.13
N LYS A 120 1.97 22.84 9.88
CA LYS A 120 3.19 23.13 10.64
C LYS A 120 4.36 23.61 9.78
N ASP A 121 4.55 23.02 8.60
CA ASP A 121 5.75 23.24 7.77
C ASP A 121 5.47 23.39 6.26
N ASN A 122 4.19 23.37 5.87
CA ASN A 122 3.71 23.38 4.49
C ASN A 122 4.25 22.23 3.62
N SER A 123 4.73 21.15 4.24
CA SER A 123 5.18 19.96 3.52
C SER A 123 3.99 19.15 3.00
N PRO A 124 4.13 18.47 1.85
CA PRO A 124 3.08 17.61 1.32
C PRO A 124 2.95 16.34 2.16
N ALA A 125 1.70 15.91 2.37
CA ALA A 125 1.35 14.61 2.91
C ALA A 125 0.28 13.96 2.03
N LEU A 126 0.25 12.63 2.04
CA LEU A 126 -0.77 11.84 1.37
C LEU A 126 -1.84 11.44 2.36
N VAL A 127 -3.10 11.59 1.96
CA VAL A 127 -4.25 11.13 2.74
C VAL A 127 -4.98 10.03 2.01
N PHE A 128 -5.30 8.97 2.74
CA PHE A 128 -6.11 7.84 2.33
C PHE A 128 -7.31 7.78 3.26
N GLN A 129 -8.52 7.86 2.74
CA GLN A 129 -9.73 7.81 3.55
C GLN A 129 -10.76 6.88 2.93
N ASP A 130 -11.29 5.96 3.72
CA ASP A 130 -12.43 5.12 3.35
C ASP A 130 -13.56 5.25 4.38
N ASP A 131 -14.78 4.97 3.93
CA ASP A 131 -16.00 4.92 4.73
C ASP A 131 -16.35 3.50 5.19
N GLY A 132 -15.35 2.64 5.38
CA GLY A 132 -15.57 1.24 5.75
C GLY A 132 -16.03 1.11 7.19
N GLY A 133 -16.24 -0.13 7.64
CA GLY A 133 -16.60 -0.40 9.04
C GLY A 133 -15.50 -0.05 10.07
N GLY A 134 -14.34 0.44 9.63
CA GLY A 134 -13.19 0.78 10.45
C GLY A 134 -12.66 -0.37 11.31
N MET A 135 -11.74 0.00 12.19
CA MET A 135 -11.09 -0.86 13.18
C MET A 135 -11.50 -0.47 14.60
N ASP A 136 -11.79 -1.47 15.42
CA ASP A 136 -11.84 -1.33 16.88
C ASP A 136 -10.40 -1.23 17.44
N PRO A 137 -10.22 -0.91 18.75
CA PRO A 137 -8.89 -0.77 19.34
C PRO A 137 -7.96 -1.97 19.11
N ASP A 138 -8.47 -3.19 19.24
CA ASP A 138 -7.69 -4.41 19.01
C ASP A 138 -7.34 -4.61 17.53
N GLY A 139 -8.25 -4.21 16.63
CA GLY A 139 -8.01 -4.16 15.19
C GLY A 139 -6.88 -3.22 14.83
N LEU A 140 -6.85 -2.02 15.42
CA LEU A 140 -5.76 -1.05 15.21
C LEU A 140 -4.43 -1.61 15.73
N ARG A 141 -4.39 -2.18 16.94
CA ARG A 141 -3.16 -2.80 17.47
C ARG A 141 -2.62 -3.88 16.53
N LYS A 142 -3.49 -4.80 16.07
CA LYS A 142 -3.11 -5.84 15.11
C LYS A 142 -2.61 -5.24 13.80
N CYS A 143 -3.23 -4.17 13.31
CA CYS A 143 -2.75 -3.43 12.14
C CYS A 143 -1.34 -2.86 12.38
N MET A 144 -1.08 -2.37 13.60
CA MET A 144 0.17 -1.76 14.04
C MET A 144 1.25 -2.76 14.51
N SER A 145 0.94 -4.05 14.65
CA SER A 145 1.92 -5.13 14.91
C SER A 145 2.36 -5.89 13.65
N LEU A 146 3.57 -6.45 13.63
CA LEU A 146 4.09 -7.29 12.53
C LEU A 146 3.49 -8.69 12.57
N GLY A 147 3.30 -9.33 11.40
CA GLY A 147 2.92 -10.74 11.30
C GLY A 147 1.47 -11.09 11.71
N TYR A 148 0.69 -10.13 12.22
CA TYR A 148 -0.69 -10.41 12.60
C TYR A 148 -1.65 -10.32 11.41
N SER A 149 -2.27 -11.45 11.08
CA SER A 149 -3.39 -11.53 10.16
C SER A 149 -4.42 -12.49 10.73
N SER A 150 -5.62 -11.99 11.06
CA SER A 150 -6.76 -12.84 11.43
C SER A 150 -7.35 -13.61 10.24
N LYS A 151 -6.82 -13.41 9.04
CA LYS A 151 -7.38 -13.94 7.80
C LYS A 151 -6.79 -15.32 7.48
N LYS A 152 -7.59 -16.36 7.77
CA LYS A 152 -7.29 -17.77 7.51
C LYS A 152 -7.93 -18.34 6.21
N SER A 153 -8.65 -17.52 5.42
CA SER A 153 -9.35 -18.00 4.22
C SER A 153 -8.56 -17.77 2.93
N ASN A 154 -8.46 -18.82 2.09
CA ASN A 154 -7.79 -18.83 0.77
C ASN A 154 -8.40 -17.87 -0.26
N THR A 155 -9.52 -17.22 0.06
CA THR A 155 -10.18 -16.25 -0.82
C THR A 155 -9.64 -14.84 -0.63
N THR A 156 -9.05 -14.52 0.53
CA THR A 156 -8.73 -13.13 0.91
C THR A 156 -7.26 -12.77 0.62
N ILE A 157 -7.03 -11.61 0.01
CA ILE A 157 -5.69 -11.19 -0.42
C ILE A 157 -4.94 -10.49 0.74
N GLY A 158 -3.83 -11.06 1.22
CA GLY A 158 -2.95 -10.46 2.26
C GLY A 158 -2.83 -11.29 3.53
N GLN A 159 -2.31 -12.50 3.40
CA GLN A 159 -2.21 -13.46 4.50
C GLN A 159 -1.11 -13.11 5.51
N TYR A 160 -0.14 -12.27 5.12
CA TYR A 160 1.12 -12.07 5.85
C TYR A 160 1.13 -10.94 6.90
N GLY A 161 0.08 -10.14 7.03
CA GLY A 161 0.02 -9.07 8.05
C GLY A 161 0.97 -7.86 7.86
N ASN A 162 1.86 -7.88 6.86
CA ASN A 162 2.91 -6.86 6.70
C ASN A 162 2.61 -5.76 5.67
N GLY A 163 1.48 -5.87 4.97
CA GLY A 163 1.15 -5.01 3.82
C GLY A 163 1.05 -3.53 4.15
N PHE A 164 0.47 -3.18 5.30
CA PHE A 164 0.30 -1.79 5.74
C PHE A 164 1.66 -1.12 5.98
N LYS A 165 2.47 -1.64 6.91
CA LYS A 165 3.76 -1.05 7.34
C LYS A 165 4.76 -0.91 6.21
N THR A 166 4.94 -1.98 5.44
CA THR A 166 5.88 -1.99 4.30
C THR A 166 5.50 -0.94 3.26
N SER A 167 4.21 -0.66 3.13
CA SER A 167 3.69 0.32 2.18
C SER A 167 3.83 1.75 2.73
N THR A 168 3.35 2.02 3.94
CA THR A 168 3.40 3.38 4.51
C THR A 168 4.83 3.87 4.66
N MET A 169 5.71 3.03 5.20
CA MET A 169 7.14 3.33 5.37
C MET A 169 7.90 3.49 4.04
N ARG A 170 7.38 2.98 2.91
CA ARG A 170 7.96 3.24 1.59
C ARG A 170 7.56 4.60 1.03
N LEU A 171 6.47 5.21 1.48
CA LEU A 171 6.05 6.51 0.95
C LEU A 171 6.53 7.70 1.79
N GLY A 172 6.54 7.54 3.11
CA GLY A 172 7.09 8.53 4.02
C GLY A 172 7.73 7.86 5.22
N ALA A 173 8.50 8.65 5.95
CA ALA A 173 9.10 8.21 7.20
C ALA A 173 8.05 7.98 8.30
N ASP A 174 6.91 8.65 8.21
CA ASP A 174 5.93 8.66 9.28
C ASP A 174 4.50 8.53 8.75
N ASP A 175 3.67 7.77 9.46
CA ASP A 175 2.24 7.68 9.21
C ASP A 175 1.41 7.73 10.50
N ILE A 176 0.23 8.34 10.39
CA ILE A 176 -0.77 8.37 11.46
C ILE A 176 -2.08 7.81 10.93
N VAL A 177 -2.68 6.92 11.72
CA VAL A 177 -3.94 6.25 11.40
C VAL A 177 -5.00 6.70 12.36
N PHE A 178 -6.11 7.16 11.81
CA PHE A 178 -7.36 7.47 12.49
C PHE A 178 -8.39 6.44 12.08
N THR A 179 -9.13 5.89 13.03
CA THR A 179 -10.17 4.90 12.73
C THR A 179 -11.37 5.10 13.64
N ARG A 180 -12.56 4.94 13.06
CA ARG A 180 -13.83 4.91 13.78
C ARG A 180 -14.57 3.64 13.44
N SER A 181 -15.07 2.95 14.46
CA SER A 181 -15.76 1.67 14.29
C SER A 181 -16.94 1.60 15.24
N THR A 182 -18.07 1.12 14.72
CA THR A 182 -19.27 0.79 15.51
C THR A 182 -19.56 -0.69 15.35
N ARG A 183 -19.34 -1.48 16.41
CA ARG A 183 -19.54 -2.93 16.42
C ARG A 183 -20.27 -3.36 17.67
N GLY A 184 -21.35 -4.15 17.50
CA GLY A 184 -22.11 -4.69 18.63
C GLY A 184 -22.63 -3.63 19.61
N GLY A 185 -23.03 -2.46 19.10
CA GLY A 185 -23.49 -1.33 19.92
C GLY A 185 -22.37 -0.50 20.57
N LYS A 186 -21.10 -0.87 20.40
CA LYS A 186 -19.95 -0.11 20.90
C LYS A 186 -19.34 0.73 19.77
N SER A 187 -19.25 2.04 19.99
CA SER A 187 -18.60 2.98 19.08
C SER A 187 -17.25 3.40 19.66
N THR A 188 -16.17 3.18 18.92
CA THR A 188 -14.81 3.51 19.33
C THR A 188 -14.13 4.37 18.28
N GLN A 189 -13.25 5.24 18.75
CA GLN A 189 -12.32 5.99 17.92
C GLN A 189 -10.90 5.72 18.40
N SER A 190 -9.99 5.49 17.47
CA SER A 190 -8.60 5.17 17.81
C SER A 190 -7.64 5.92 16.91
N VAL A 191 -6.50 6.30 17.48
CA VAL A 191 -5.39 6.94 16.78
C VAL A 191 -4.13 6.14 17.04
N GLY A 192 -3.36 5.85 15.99
CA GLY A 192 -2.06 5.20 16.09
C GLY A 192 -1.02 5.90 15.25
N LEU A 193 0.18 6.08 15.80
CA LEU A 193 1.29 6.75 15.15
C LEU A 193 2.44 5.78 14.90
N LEU A 194 2.77 5.52 13.63
CA LEU A 194 3.97 4.80 13.24
C LEU A 194 4.99 5.81 12.70
N SER A 195 5.95 6.21 13.54
CA SER A 195 6.88 7.30 13.21
C SER A 195 8.34 6.85 13.31
N TYR A 196 9.00 6.68 12.16
CA TYR A 196 10.44 6.48 12.09
C TYR A 196 11.19 7.67 12.69
N THR A 197 10.70 8.90 12.45
CA THR A 197 11.31 10.13 12.96
C THR A 197 11.34 10.15 14.49
N PHE A 198 10.23 9.80 15.14
CA PHE A 198 10.15 9.68 16.60
C PHE A 198 11.15 8.66 17.14
N LEU A 199 11.15 7.44 16.58
CA LEU A 199 12.02 6.36 17.04
C LEU A 199 13.50 6.72 16.90
N ARG A 200 13.89 7.29 15.75
CA ARG A 200 15.28 7.68 15.49
C ARG A 200 15.73 8.87 16.32
N LYS A 201 14.94 9.93 16.41
CA LYS A 201 15.33 11.12 17.19
C LYS A 201 15.35 10.87 18.70
N THR A 202 14.63 9.88 19.19
CA THR A 202 14.63 9.51 20.62
C THR A 202 15.54 8.30 20.92
N GLY A 203 16.24 7.76 19.92
CA GLY A 203 17.18 6.65 20.11
C GLY A 203 16.52 5.36 20.60
N GLN A 204 15.30 5.06 20.16
CA GLN A 204 14.61 3.82 20.56
C GLN A 204 15.24 2.62 19.85
N ASP A 205 15.63 1.61 20.64
CA ASP A 205 16.10 0.32 20.12
C ASP A 205 14.91 -0.58 19.71
N ASP A 206 13.76 -0.41 20.36
CA ASP A 206 12.53 -1.15 20.09
C ASP A 206 11.53 -0.31 19.27
N VAL A 207 10.71 -0.98 18.47
CA VAL A 207 9.61 -0.32 17.73
C VAL A 207 8.46 -0.03 18.69
N VAL A 208 8.38 1.22 19.14
CA VAL A 208 7.29 1.74 19.98
C VAL A 208 6.25 2.46 19.10
N VAL A 209 4.97 2.09 19.24
CA VAL A 209 3.86 2.69 18.49
C VAL A 209 2.88 3.36 19.47
N PRO A 210 2.91 4.69 19.61
CA PRO A 210 1.95 5.44 20.41
C PRO A 210 0.54 5.24 19.87
N MET A 211 -0.39 4.88 20.76
CA MET A 211 -1.79 4.65 20.44
C MET A 211 -2.68 5.19 21.56
N ILE A 212 -3.80 5.80 21.16
CA ILE A 212 -4.86 6.21 22.06
C ILE A 212 -6.20 5.71 21.54
N ASP A 213 -7.07 5.34 22.46
CA ASP A 213 -8.39 4.80 22.18
C ASP A 213 -9.43 5.54 23.02
N ILE A 214 -10.59 5.79 22.42
CA ILE A 214 -11.69 6.54 23.03
C ILE A 214 -12.98 5.76 22.80
N ASP A 215 -13.72 5.53 23.88
CA ASP A 215 -15.08 5.03 23.83
C ASP A 215 -16.04 6.20 23.61
N THR A 216 -16.82 6.12 22.54
CA THR A 216 -17.81 7.11 22.11
C THR A 216 -19.24 6.56 22.14
N SER A 217 -19.45 5.40 22.79
CA SER A 217 -20.77 4.83 22.98
C SER A 217 -21.63 5.59 24.01
N LYS A 218 -20.99 6.36 24.89
CA LYS A 218 -21.63 7.16 25.94
C LYS A 218 -21.80 8.61 25.48
N GLU A 219 -22.66 9.37 26.18
CA GLU A 219 -22.88 10.80 25.92
C GLU A 219 -21.59 11.65 25.95
N ARG A 220 -20.62 11.24 26.76
CA ARG A 220 -19.29 11.87 26.82
C ARG A 220 -18.22 10.87 26.36
N PRO A 221 -17.35 11.24 25.41
CA PRO A 221 -16.19 10.44 25.05
C PRO A 221 -15.30 10.16 26.26
N GLN A 222 -14.88 8.91 26.44
CA GLN A 222 -14.02 8.49 27.55
C GLN A 222 -12.78 7.77 27.04
N PRO A 223 -11.57 8.08 27.56
CA PRO A 223 -10.37 7.35 27.18
C PRO A 223 -10.49 5.88 27.62
N ILE A 224 -10.04 4.96 26.74
CA ILE A 224 -9.89 3.54 27.08
C ILE A 224 -8.46 3.34 27.55
N ILE A 225 -8.31 3.04 28.84
CA ILE A 225 -7.01 2.91 29.51
C ILE A 225 -6.67 1.41 29.65
N TYR A 226 -5.53 1.01 29.12
CA TYR A 226 -5.03 -0.39 29.17
C TYR A 226 -3.94 -0.58 30.24
N GLY A 227 -3.18 0.47 30.54
CA GLY A 227 -2.16 0.54 31.58
C GLY A 227 -2.57 1.56 32.64
N SER A 228 -1.79 2.63 32.77
CA SER A 228 -2.14 3.78 33.63
C SER A 228 -2.69 4.97 32.84
N ALA A 229 -3.28 5.95 33.54
CA ALA A 229 -3.73 7.18 32.91
C ALA A 229 -2.55 8.00 32.36
N GLU A 230 -1.40 7.91 33.01
CA GLU A 230 -0.14 8.52 32.59
C GLU A 230 0.38 7.90 31.30
N ASP A 231 0.23 6.58 31.11
CA ASP A 231 0.60 5.92 29.84
C ASP A 231 -0.24 6.44 28.66
N TRP A 232 -1.54 6.63 28.89
CA TRP A 232 -2.44 7.19 27.87
C TRP A 232 -2.07 8.65 27.56
N ALA A 233 -1.80 9.46 28.59
CA ALA A 233 -1.37 10.85 28.43
C ALA A 233 -0.02 10.94 27.69
N ALA A 234 0.94 10.08 28.03
CA ALA A 234 2.23 10.01 27.33
C ALA A 234 2.06 9.64 25.85
N SER A 235 1.18 8.68 25.51
CA SER A 235 0.84 8.38 24.10
C SER A 235 0.32 9.62 23.38
N LEU A 236 -0.63 10.34 24.00
CA LEU A 236 -1.22 11.54 23.42
C LEU A 236 -0.15 12.62 23.21
N GLU A 237 0.71 12.87 24.20
CA GLU A 237 1.80 13.84 24.09
C GLU A 237 2.77 13.51 22.95
N ILE A 238 3.15 12.23 22.80
CA ILE A 238 4.00 11.80 21.68
C ILE A 238 3.27 12.04 20.34
N ILE A 239 1.98 11.73 20.25
CA ILE A 239 1.18 11.98 19.04
C ILE A 239 1.16 13.47 18.70
N LEU A 240 0.87 14.35 19.67
CA LEU A 240 0.81 15.80 19.43
C LEU A 240 2.19 16.39 19.08
N LYS A 241 3.26 15.85 19.64
CA LYS A 241 4.63 16.29 19.37
C LYS A 241 5.12 15.88 17.98
N TRP A 242 4.87 14.63 17.58
CA TRP A 242 5.50 14.02 16.40
C TRP A 242 4.58 13.88 15.18
N SER A 243 3.27 14.02 15.35
CA SER A 243 2.31 14.01 14.23
C SER A 243 2.19 15.38 13.55
N PRO A 244 1.49 15.46 12.39
CA PRO A 244 1.15 16.73 11.73
C PRO A 244 0.21 17.64 12.54
N PHE A 245 -0.32 17.19 13.68
CA PHE A 245 -1.30 17.90 14.51
C PHE A 245 -0.66 18.25 15.86
N SER A 246 -0.72 19.51 16.27
CA SER A 246 -0.12 20.00 17.53
C SER A 246 -1.12 20.07 18.67
N THR A 247 -2.42 20.03 18.39
CA THR A 247 -3.46 20.16 19.40
C THR A 247 -4.44 19.00 19.35
N GLU A 248 -5.06 18.71 20.50
CA GLU A 248 -6.15 17.73 20.58
C GLU A 248 -7.30 18.07 19.63
N GLY A 249 -7.69 19.35 19.54
CA GLY A 249 -8.76 19.79 18.64
C GLY A 249 -8.50 19.45 17.18
N GLU A 250 -7.26 19.65 16.70
CA GLU A 250 -6.86 19.25 15.33
C GLU A 250 -6.94 17.74 15.12
N LEU A 251 -6.55 16.95 16.14
CA LEU A 251 -6.60 15.49 16.11
C LEU A 251 -8.05 14.98 16.06
N TRP A 252 -8.93 15.57 16.87
CA TRP A 252 -10.36 15.24 16.92
C TRP A 252 -11.08 15.62 15.65
N GLN A 253 -10.73 16.77 15.03
CA GLN A 253 -11.25 17.14 13.73
C GLN A 253 -10.97 16.06 12.67
N GLN A 254 -9.80 15.41 12.70
CA GLN A 254 -9.50 14.32 11.75
C GLN A 254 -10.42 13.11 11.92
N LEU A 255 -10.86 12.81 13.15
CA LEU A 255 -11.82 11.74 13.42
C LEU A 255 -13.25 12.15 13.05
N GLU A 256 -13.61 13.42 13.25
CA GLU A 256 -14.91 13.94 12.82
C GLU A 256 -15.08 13.86 11.29
N ASP A 257 -14.04 14.21 10.54
CA ASP A 257 -14.02 14.15 9.07
C ASP A 257 -14.26 12.75 8.48
N ILE A 258 -14.08 11.68 9.28
CA ILE A 258 -14.32 10.29 8.87
C ILE A 258 -15.82 9.99 8.81
N GLY A 259 -16.63 10.65 9.66
CA GLY A 259 -18.03 10.29 9.88
C GLY A 259 -18.19 9.24 10.98
N THR A 260 -19.21 8.38 10.87
CA THR A 260 -19.57 7.41 11.94
C THR A 260 -18.64 6.21 12.00
N HIS A 261 -18.19 5.73 10.84
CA HIS A 261 -17.25 4.63 10.69
C HIS A 261 -16.32 4.90 9.50
N GLY A 262 -15.11 4.37 9.56
CA GLY A 262 -14.14 4.50 8.47
C GLY A 262 -12.71 4.51 8.98
N THR A 263 -11.78 4.72 8.05
CA THR A 263 -10.36 4.84 8.37
C THR A 263 -9.74 5.94 7.54
N LYS A 264 -8.90 6.77 8.17
CA LYS A 264 -8.12 7.84 7.54
C LYS A 264 -6.66 7.64 7.89
N VAL A 265 -5.81 7.47 6.89
CA VAL A 265 -4.36 7.31 7.03
C VAL A 265 -3.69 8.53 6.42
N ILE A 266 -2.80 9.17 7.16
CA ILE A 266 -2.02 10.30 6.67
C ILE A 266 -0.55 9.91 6.71
N ILE A 267 0.09 9.88 5.55
CA ILE A 267 1.51 9.58 5.38
C ILE A 267 2.23 10.89 5.11
N TYR A 268 3.23 11.21 5.93
CA TYR A 268 3.96 12.46 5.89
C TYR A 268 5.46 12.23 6.02
N ASN A 269 6.24 13.32 5.93
CA ASN A 269 7.68 13.22 5.71
C ASN A 269 8.00 12.31 4.52
N LEU A 270 7.35 12.61 3.39
CA LEU A 270 7.48 11.86 2.15
C LEU A 270 8.95 11.81 1.69
N TRP A 271 9.35 10.70 1.10
CA TRP A 271 10.73 10.49 0.66
C TRP A 271 11.11 11.40 -0.51
N LEU A 272 12.37 11.83 -0.49
CA LEU A 272 13.03 12.58 -1.54
C LEU A 272 13.95 11.65 -2.33
N ASN A 273 14.12 11.92 -3.62
CA ASN A 273 15.14 11.31 -4.45
C ASN A 273 16.53 11.90 -4.13
N ASP A 274 17.56 11.46 -4.86
CA ASP A 274 18.94 11.88 -4.60
C ASP A 274 19.17 13.38 -4.89
N GLU A 275 18.32 14.02 -5.69
CA GLU A 275 18.32 15.46 -5.95
C GLU A 275 17.56 16.27 -4.89
N GLY A 276 17.02 15.63 -3.86
CA GLY A 276 16.26 16.30 -2.80
C GLY A 276 14.84 16.71 -3.22
N ILE A 277 14.30 16.08 -4.26
CA ILE A 277 12.96 16.35 -4.80
C ILE A 277 12.04 15.17 -4.43
N TYR A 278 10.77 15.43 -4.10
CA TYR A 278 9.81 14.35 -3.85
C TYR A 278 9.69 13.40 -5.05
N GLU A 279 9.75 12.09 -4.79
CA GLU A 279 9.56 11.06 -5.83
C GLU A 279 8.20 11.18 -6.53
N LEU A 280 7.19 11.68 -5.80
CA LEU A 280 5.86 11.98 -6.30
C LEU A 280 5.76 13.45 -6.74
N SER A 281 5.17 13.67 -7.92
CA SER A 281 4.73 14.98 -8.38
C SER A 281 3.24 15.17 -8.10
N PHE A 282 2.93 16.33 -7.51
CA PHE A 282 1.57 16.77 -7.19
C PHE A 282 1.10 17.94 -8.06
N HIS A 283 1.98 18.45 -8.92
CA HIS A 283 1.82 19.70 -9.66
C HIS A 283 1.76 19.51 -11.19
N ASP A 284 2.26 18.38 -11.70
CA ASP A 284 2.23 18.10 -13.15
C ASP A 284 0.80 17.93 -13.67
N ASP A 285 -0.09 17.46 -12.80
CA ASP A 285 -1.52 17.29 -13.05
C ASP A 285 -2.27 17.47 -11.72
N ASN A 286 -3.23 18.39 -11.69
CA ASN A 286 -4.00 18.70 -10.48
C ASN A 286 -4.97 17.58 -10.10
N GLU A 287 -5.32 16.72 -11.06
CA GLU A 287 -6.23 15.59 -10.89
C GLU A 287 -5.48 14.28 -10.64
N ASP A 288 -4.15 14.28 -10.63
CA ASP A 288 -3.35 13.06 -10.48
C ASP A 288 -2.29 13.17 -9.38
N ILE A 289 -1.70 12.03 -9.07
CA ILE A 289 -0.46 11.90 -8.31
C ILE A 289 0.48 11.09 -9.19
N ARG A 290 1.55 11.72 -9.68
CA ARG A 290 2.41 11.13 -10.70
C ARG A 290 3.77 10.76 -10.15
N LEU A 291 4.39 9.74 -10.72
CA LEU A 291 5.82 9.54 -10.56
C LEU A 291 6.56 10.53 -11.45
N ARG A 292 7.63 11.12 -10.93
CA ARG A 292 8.54 11.91 -11.74
C ARG A 292 9.21 10.99 -12.76
N ASP A 293 9.11 11.37 -14.03
CA ASP A 293 9.85 10.69 -15.09
C ASP A 293 11.17 11.44 -15.33
N GLU A 294 12.25 10.95 -14.72
CA GLU A 294 13.59 11.52 -14.86
C GLU A 294 14.09 11.47 -16.31
N SER A 295 13.52 10.61 -17.17
CA SER A 295 13.85 10.55 -18.60
C SER A 295 13.30 11.74 -19.41
N VAL A 296 12.49 12.61 -18.80
CA VAL A 296 11.93 13.80 -19.47
C VAL A 296 12.97 14.93 -19.56
N HIS A 297 13.94 14.98 -18.66
CA HIS A 297 14.94 16.06 -18.65
C HIS A 297 15.96 15.97 -19.80
N ASP A 298 16.05 14.84 -20.49
CA ASP A 298 17.12 14.58 -21.48
C ASP A 298 16.63 14.59 -22.94
N SER A 299 15.67 15.47 -23.27
CA SER A 299 15.03 15.47 -24.59
C SER A 299 15.38 16.67 -25.48
N LYS A 300 16.59 16.65 -26.06
CA LYS A 300 16.80 17.24 -27.38
C LYS A 300 16.00 16.41 -28.40
N ARG A 301 14.94 17.00 -28.98
CA ARG A 301 14.05 16.45 -30.03
C ARG A 301 13.33 15.12 -29.70
N VAL A 302 12.13 15.23 -29.14
CA VAL A 302 11.21 14.09 -28.94
C VAL A 302 10.69 13.60 -30.31
N HIS A 303 10.93 12.33 -30.65
CA HIS A 303 10.40 11.68 -31.85
C HIS A 303 8.88 11.45 -31.74
N HIS A 304 8.12 11.56 -32.83
CA HIS A 304 6.64 11.39 -32.85
C HIS A 304 6.17 10.07 -32.20
N ASN A 305 6.88 8.97 -32.45
CA ASN A 305 6.56 7.65 -31.88
C ASN A 305 6.69 7.61 -30.35
N LEU A 306 7.56 8.43 -29.75
CA LEU A 306 7.71 8.53 -28.31
C LEU A 306 6.52 9.28 -27.69
N LEU A 307 5.97 10.28 -28.39
CA LEU A 307 4.77 10.99 -27.95
C LEU A 307 3.54 10.07 -28.00
N GLU A 308 3.36 9.30 -29.07
CA GLU A 308 2.28 8.31 -29.17
C GLU A 308 2.40 7.24 -28.07
N LEU A 309 3.60 6.70 -27.82
CA LEU A 309 3.83 5.76 -26.72
C LEU A 309 3.50 6.38 -25.36
N ARG A 310 3.88 7.64 -25.14
CA ARG A 310 3.63 8.38 -23.90
C ARG A 310 2.14 8.66 -23.67
N SER A 311 1.34 8.75 -24.74
CA SER A 311 -0.13 8.87 -24.65
C SER A 311 -0.84 7.53 -24.43
N HIS A 312 -0.17 6.40 -24.67
CA HIS A 312 -0.80 5.09 -24.52
C HIS A 312 -0.88 4.65 -23.05
N ILE A 313 -1.96 3.98 -22.70
CA ILE A 313 -2.26 3.55 -21.32
C ILE A 313 -1.13 2.70 -20.70
N SER A 314 -0.39 1.92 -21.49
CA SER A 314 0.75 1.13 -21.01
C SER A 314 1.89 1.98 -20.42
N TYR A 315 2.06 3.20 -20.92
CA TYR A 315 3.01 4.15 -20.36
C TYR A 315 2.39 4.87 -19.15
N HIS A 316 1.15 5.34 -19.27
CA HIS A 316 0.47 6.00 -18.15
C HIS A 316 0.34 5.12 -16.91
N LEU A 317 0.09 3.82 -17.05
CA LEU A 317 0.07 2.85 -15.95
C LEU A 317 1.32 2.87 -15.07
N ARG A 318 2.45 3.33 -15.61
CA ARG A 318 3.72 3.40 -14.91
C ARG A 318 3.83 4.67 -14.07
N TYR A 319 3.38 5.79 -14.61
CA TYR A 319 3.66 7.12 -14.05
C TYR A 319 2.44 7.86 -13.49
N SER A 320 1.22 7.40 -13.80
CA SER A 320 -0.03 8.03 -13.41
C SER A 320 -0.78 7.11 -12.46
N LEU A 321 -1.06 7.60 -11.25
CA LEU A 321 -1.89 6.86 -10.31
C LEU A 321 -3.32 6.75 -10.82
N ARG A 322 -3.87 7.81 -11.42
CA ARG A 322 -5.21 7.79 -12.01
C ARG A 322 -5.34 6.68 -13.04
N ALA A 323 -4.39 6.59 -13.97
CA ALA A 323 -4.36 5.53 -14.97
C ALA A 323 -4.20 4.15 -14.32
N TYR A 324 -3.32 4.03 -13.32
CA TYR A 324 -3.16 2.76 -12.60
C TYR A 324 -4.44 2.30 -11.90
N ALA A 325 -5.09 3.20 -11.17
CA ALA A 325 -6.34 2.95 -10.47
C ALA A 325 -7.49 2.60 -11.43
N SER A 326 -7.53 3.20 -12.62
CA SER A 326 -8.56 2.93 -13.63
C SER A 326 -8.58 1.47 -14.11
N MET A 327 -7.41 0.83 -14.23
CA MET A 327 -7.24 -0.55 -14.71
C MET A 327 -7.10 -1.58 -13.59
N LEU A 328 -7.07 -1.12 -12.33
CA LEU A 328 -6.70 -1.92 -11.18
C LEU A 328 -7.61 -3.13 -10.97
N TYR A 329 -8.88 -2.98 -11.37
CA TYR A 329 -9.90 -4.01 -11.27
C TYR A 329 -10.54 -4.29 -12.63
N LEU A 330 -10.77 -5.58 -12.92
CA LEU A 330 -11.28 -6.02 -14.22
C LEU A 330 -12.78 -5.74 -14.39
N LYS A 331 -13.57 -6.04 -13.37
CA LYS A 331 -15.02 -5.86 -13.30
C LYS A 331 -15.34 -4.47 -12.79
N ARG A 332 -16.38 -3.87 -13.39
CA ARG A 332 -16.86 -2.56 -12.97
C ARG A 332 -17.37 -2.58 -11.54
N PHE A 333 -17.14 -1.48 -10.83
CA PHE A 333 -17.72 -1.28 -9.51
C PHE A 333 -19.18 -0.85 -9.64
N ASN A 334 -20.07 -1.45 -8.84
CA ASN A 334 -21.47 -1.05 -8.79
C ASN A 334 -21.72 -0.01 -7.67
N ASN A 335 -21.18 -0.27 -6.48
CA ASN A 335 -21.43 0.54 -5.27
C ASN A 335 -20.13 1.07 -4.65
N PHE A 336 -19.05 1.15 -5.43
CA PHE A 336 -17.74 1.55 -4.95
C PHE A 336 -17.07 2.54 -5.89
N LYS A 337 -16.37 3.54 -5.33
CA LYS A 337 -15.65 4.56 -6.10
C LYS A 337 -14.22 4.76 -5.57
N ILE A 338 -13.27 4.86 -6.48
CA ILE A 338 -11.94 5.40 -6.18
C ILE A 338 -12.00 6.89 -6.53
N ILE A 339 -11.71 7.75 -5.57
CA ILE A 339 -11.69 9.20 -5.73
C ILE A 339 -10.24 9.65 -5.57
N LEU A 340 -9.66 10.24 -6.60
CA LEU A 340 -8.29 10.74 -6.57
C LEU A 340 -8.31 12.26 -6.74
N ARG A 341 -7.62 13.00 -5.86
CA ARG A 341 -7.55 14.47 -5.92
C ARG A 341 -8.94 15.13 -6.05
N GLY A 342 -9.93 14.58 -5.33
CA GLY A 342 -11.31 15.03 -5.35
C GLY A 342 -12.17 14.55 -6.53
N ILE A 343 -11.59 13.88 -7.54
CA ILE A 343 -12.30 13.48 -8.76
C ILE A 343 -12.38 11.95 -8.85
N PRO A 344 -13.59 11.38 -9.01
CA PRO A 344 -13.76 9.94 -9.24
C PRO A 344 -12.89 9.43 -10.40
N VAL A 345 -12.24 8.29 -10.20
CA VAL A 345 -11.47 7.62 -11.24
C VAL A 345 -12.41 6.80 -12.09
N GLU A 346 -12.48 7.12 -13.38
CA GLU A 346 -13.21 6.32 -14.36
C GLU A 346 -12.47 5.01 -14.63
N GLN A 347 -13.17 3.88 -14.53
CA GLN A 347 -12.55 2.58 -14.78
C GLN A 347 -12.32 2.38 -16.27
N PHE A 348 -11.11 1.94 -16.61
CA PHE A 348 -10.69 1.65 -17.97
C PHE A 348 -10.47 0.15 -18.13
N ASN A 349 -11.14 -0.44 -19.12
CA ASN A 349 -10.93 -1.84 -19.50
C ASN A 349 -10.34 -1.90 -20.91
N ILE A 350 -9.06 -2.24 -20.99
CA ILE A 350 -8.35 -2.36 -22.28
C ILE A 350 -8.98 -3.40 -23.20
N ALA A 351 -9.70 -4.39 -22.66
CA ALA A 351 -10.37 -5.40 -23.45
C ALA A 351 -11.53 -4.81 -24.30
N ASP A 352 -12.08 -3.67 -23.91
CA ASP A 352 -13.15 -2.97 -24.63
C ASP A 352 -12.60 -2.16 -25.82
N GLU A 353 -11.29 -1.87 -25.80
CA GLU A 353 -10.61 -1.07 -26.81
C GLU A 353 -9.98 -1.93 -27.94
N LEU A 354 -9.99 -3.26 -27.80
CA LEU A 354 -9.33 -4.16 -28.75
C LEU A 354 -10.03 -4.19 -30.11
N ARG A 355 -9.26 -4.02 -31.19
CA ARG A 355 -9.63 -4.31 -32.58
C ARG A 355 -9.53 -5.83 -32.82
N LEU A 356 -10.49 -6.37 -33.58
CA LEU A 356 -10.56 -7.80 -33.95
C LEU A 356 -10.48 -8.77 -32.74
N PRO A 357 -11.24 -8.56 -31.65
CA PRO A 357 -11.08 -9.36 -30.44
C PRO A 357 -11.50 -10.82 -30.65
N GLU A 358 -10.68 -11.74 -30.14
CA GLU A 358 -10.99 -13.17 -30.04
C GLU A 358 -11.01 -13.61 -28.56
N THR A 359 -11.94 -14.50 -28.22
CA THR A 359 -12.03 -15.10 -26.87
C THR A 359 -11.64 -16.57 -26.93
N ILE A 360 -10.61 -16.93 -26.19
CA ILE A 360 -10.03 -18.28 -26.17
C ILE A 360 -10.23 -18.88 -24.78
N LYS A 361 -10.81 -20.07 -24.71
CA LYS A 361 -10.94 -20.83 -23.46
C LYS A 361 -9.63 -21.56 -23.13
N TYR A 362 -9.21 -21.48 -21.87
CA TYR A 362 -8.05 -22.16 -21.33
C TYR A 362 -8.44 -23.00 -20.10
N ASN A 363 -8.15 -24.29 -20.15
CA ASN A 363 -8.37 -25.22 -19.05
C ASN A 363 -7.03 -25.48 -18.34
N PRO A 364 -6.81 -24.91 -17.14
CA PRO A 364 -5.61 -25.20 -16.38
C PRO A 364 -5.65 -26.66 -15.93
N HIS A 365 -4.55 -27.39 -16.13
CA HIS A 365 -4.42 -28.77 -15.67
C HIS A 365 -4.09 -28.78 -14.18
N THR A 366 -5.11 -28.63 -13.35
CA THR A 366 -5.02 -28.63 -11.88
C THR A 366 -5.58 -29.91 -11.29
N THR A 367 -5.08 -30.34 -10.13
CA THR A 367 -5.59 -31.51 -9.38
C THR A 367 -6.99 -31.32 -8.81
N LYS A 368 -7.47 -30.07 -8.73
CA LYS A 368 -8.85 -29.71 -8.39
C LYS A 368 -9.52 -29.18 -9.67
N GLU A 369 -10.75 -29.58 -9.96
CA GLU A 369 -11.54 -29.01 -11.05
C GLU A 369 -11.69 -27.49 -10.81
N LYS A 370 -11.01 -26.69 -11.63
CA LYS A 370 -11.18 -25.23 -11.67
C LYS A 370 -11.90 -24.86 -12.96
N ALA A 371 -12.75 -23.85 -12.89
CA ALA A 371 -13.48 -23.35 -14.04
C ALA A 371 -12.52 -22.94 -15.18
N PRO A 372 -12.91 -23.16 -16.45
CA PRO A 372 -12.17 -22.65 -17.61
C PRO A 372 -11.94 -21.15 -17.48
N THR A 373 -10.74 -20.69 -17.81
CA THR A 373 -10.40 -19.27 -17.87
C THR A 373 -10.58 -18.76 -19.29
N GLU A 374 -11.26 -17.63 -19.46
CA GLU A 374 -11.37 -16.96 -20.74
C GLU A 374 -10.21 -15.98 -20.93
N ILE A 375 -9.58 -16.03 -22.10
CA ILE A 375 -8.49 -15.16 -22.52
C ILE A 375 -9.02 -14.36 -23.70
N LYS A 376 -9.22 -13.05 -23.52
CA LYS A 376 -9.56 -12.14 -24.61
C LYS A 376 -8.28 -11.59 -25.20
N VAL A 377 -8.09 -11.68 -26.50
CA VAL A 377 -6.90 -11.19 -27.22
C VAL A 377 -7.34 -10.34 -28.40
N GLY A 378 -6.57 -9.30 -28.73
CA GLY A 378 -6.86 -8.44 -29.86
C GLY A 378 -5.74 -7.47 -30.18
N PHE A 379 -5.94 -6.66 -31.22
CA PHE A 379 -5.04 -5.57 -31.56
C PHE A 379 -5.39 -4.30 -30.79
N ILE A 380 -4.40 -3.55 -30.32
CA ILE A 380 -4.62 -2.19 -29.82
C ILE A 380 -5.09 -1.27 -30.97
N LYS A 381 -5.80 -0.19 -30.64
CA LYS A 381 -6.34 0.74 -31.66
C LYS A 381 -5.24 1.39 -32.49
N GLU A 382 -4.10 1.62 -31.86
CA GLU A 382 -2.91 2.26 -32.42
C GLU A 382 -2.05 1.30 -33.28
N ALA A 383 -2.40 0.01 -33.36
CA ALA A 383 -1.68 -0.92 -34.23
C ALA A 383 -1.92 -0.59 -35.71
N PRO A 384 -0.90 -0.68 -36.59
CA PRO A 384 0.47 -1.14 -36.32
C PRO A 384 1.46 -0.02 -35.92
N LYS A 385 1.00 1.23 -35.76
CA LYS A 385 1.86 2.40 -35.48
C LYS A 385 2.61 2.26 -34.16
N LEU A 386 1.94 1.73 -33.14
CA LEU A 386 2.52 1.53 -31.81
C LEU A 386 2.82 0.06 -31.53
N ALA A 387 4.04 -0.23 -31.09
CA ALA A 387 4.51 -1.58 -30.79
C ALA A 387 4.27 -2.00 -29.33
N VAL A 388 3.10 -1.67 -28.77
CA VAL A 388 2.70 -2.13 -27.44
C VAL A 388 2.09 -3.53 -27.54
N CYS A 389 2.55 -4.44 -26.69
CA CYS A 389 2.05 -5.81 -26.63
C CYS A 389 2.15 -6.38 -25.21
N GLY A 390 1.40 -7.45 -24.96
CA GLY A 390 1.45 -8.21 -23.71
C GLY A 390 0.08 -8.52 -23.12
N PHE A 391 0.07 -9.32 -22.06
CA PHE A 391 -1.16 -9.72 -21.37
C PHE A 391 -1.35 -8.97 -20.06
N ASN A 392 -2.55 -8.44 -19.84
CA ASN A 392 -2.98 -7.90 -18.56
C ASN A 392 -3.62 -9.04 -17.76
N VAL A 393 -2.89 -9.51 -16.75
CA VAL A 393 -3.27 -10.69 -15.97
C VAL A 393 -3.87 -10.26 -14.64
N TYR A 394 -5.11 -10.66 -14.40
CA TYR A 394 -5.84 -10.42 -13.17
C TYR A 394 -5.87 -11.68 -12.29
N HIS A 395 -6.07 -11.53 -11.00
CA HIS A 395 -6.37 -12.59 -10.04
C HIS A 395 -7.45 -12.07 -9.08
N LYS A 396 -8.59 -12.75 -9.01
CA LYS A 396 -9.75 -12.37 -8.19
C LYS A 396 -10.12 -10.89 -8.39
N ASN A 397 -10.39 -10.53 -9.63
CA ASN A 397 -10.71 -9.19 -10.09
C ASN A 397 -9.57 -8.16 -9.99
N ARG A 398 -8.37 -8.51 -9.50
CA ARG A 398 -7.27 -7.58 -9.25
C ARG A 398 -6.15 -7.73 -10.28
N LEU A 399 -5.73 -6.64 -10.93
CA LEU A 399 -4.59 -6.63 -11.85
C LEU A 399 -3.29 -6.98 -11.13
N ILE A 400 -2.68 -8.12 -11.45
CA ILE A 400 -1.39 -8.54 -10.90
C ILE A 400 -0.26 -8.13 -11.81
N ARG A 401 -0.38 -8.42 -13.12
CA ARG A 401 0.70 -8.21 -14.08
C ARG A 401 0.19 -7.44 -15.31
N PRO A 402 0.44 -6.12 -15.40
CA PRO A 402 0.10 -5.34 -16.58
C PRO A 402 1.08 -5.63 -17.73
N PHE A 403 0.56 -5.69 -18.96
CA PHE A 403 1.36 -5.83 -20.19
C PHE A 403 2.48 -6.89 -20.10
N TRP A 404 2.17 -8.07 -19.57
CA TRP A 404 3.11 -9.18 -19.50
C TRP A 404 3.55 -9.60 -20.91
N LYS A 405 4.78 -9.26 -21.25
CA LYS A 405 5.43 -9.70 -22.48
C LYS A 405 5.79 -11.18 -22.36
N VAL A 406 5.08 -12.02 -23.10
CA VAL A 406 5.33 -13.46 -23.15
C VAL A 406 6.23 -13.84 -24.32
N THR A 407 6.41 -12.98 -25.32
CA THR A 407 7.37 -13.22 -26.42
C THR A 407 8.71 -12.58 -26.11
N MET A 408 9.82 -13.24 -26.46
CA MET A 408 11.17 -12.69 -26.26
C MET A 408 11.47 -11.59 -27.28
N GLY A 409 12.21 -10.56 -26.84
CA GLY A 409 12.47 -9.33 -27.61
C GLY A 409 13.34 -9.55 -28.84
N GLY A 410 12.91 -8.99 -29.98
CA GLY A 410 13.67 -8.94 -31.24
C GLY A 410 12.80 -9.14 -32.48
N GLU A 411 11.73 -9.91 -32.37
CA GLU A 411 10.78 -10.12 -33.47
C GLU A 411 9.67 -9.06 -33.41
N ARG A 412 9.32 -8.44 -34.54
CA ARG A 412 8.06 -7.66 -34.69
C ARG A 412 6.80 -8.52 -34.47
N ARG A 413 6.97 -9.81 -34.16
CA ARG A 413 5.88 -10.77 -33.96
C ARG A 413 5.10 -10.47 -32.69
N GLY A 414 3.79 -10.37 -32.84
CA GLY A 414 2.87 -10.00 -31.76
C GLY A 414 2.86 -8.50 -31.43
N SER A 415 3.50 -7.65 -32.23
CA SER A 415 3.45 -6.19 -32.04
C SER A 415 2.01 -5.71 -32.17
N GLY A 416 1.53 -4.93 -31.19
CA GLY A 416 0.14 -4.49 -31.15
C GLY A 416 -0.84 -5.51 -30.56
N VAL A 417 -0.42 -6.76 -30.29
CA VAL A 417 -1.29 -7.78 -29.69
C VAL A 417 -1.32 -7.62 -28.17
N VAL A 418 -2.50 -7.35 -27.65
CA VAL A 418 -2.78 -7.28 -26.21
C VAL A 418 -3.82 -8.31 -25.82
N GLY A 419 -3.66 -8.91 -24.65
CA GLY A 419 -4.67 -9.79 -24.09
C GLY A 419 -5.04 -9.46 -22.65
N VAL A 420 -6.17 -9.99 -22.21
CA VAL A 420 -6.72 -9.85 -20.86
C VAL A 420 -7.20 -11.21 -20.39
N LEU A 421 -6.85 -11.59 -19.16
CA LEU A 421 -7.31 -12.83 -18.54
C LEU A 421 -7.32 -12.75 -17.01
N GLU A 422 -8.14 -13.58 -16.38
CA GLU A 422 -8.17 -13.76 -14.92
C GLU A 422 -7.59 -15.14 -14.53
N ALA A 423 -6.38 -15.16 -13.97
CA ALA A 423 -5.65 -16.37 -13.60
C ALA A 423 -5.83 -16.75 -12.11
N ASN A 424 -7.07 -17.08 -11.71
CA ASN A 424 -7.40 -17.52 -10.34
C ASN A 424 -6.77 -18.88 -9.94
N PHE A 425 -6.11 -19.55 -10.88
CA PHE A 425 -5.45 -20.83 -10.67
C PHE A 425 -3.97 -20.72 -10.27
N ILE A 426 -3.39 -19.53 -10.31
CA ILE A 426 -2.01 -19.25 -9.89
C ILE A 426 -2.04 -18.27 -8.73
N GLU A 427 -1.26 -18.53 -7.68
CA GLU A 427 -1.14 -17.62 -6.55
C GLU A 427 -0.19 -16.45 -6.88
N PRO A 428 -0.56 -15.21 -6.53
CA PRO A 428 0.33 -14.06 -6.64
C PRO A 428 1.54 -14.17 -5.70
N ALA A 429 2.67 -13.59 -6.10
CA ALA A 429 3.83 -13.40 -5.23
C ALA A 429 3.51 -12.46 -4.05
N HIS A 430 4.40 -12.39 -3.06
CA HIS A 430 4.22 -11.60 -1.84
C HIS A 430 3.89 -10.11 -2.10
N ASP A 431 4.42 -9.53 -3.17
CA ASP A 431 4.19 -8.14 -3.60
C ASP A 431 2.95 -7.92 -4.46
N LYS A 432 2.31 -9.00 -4.91
CA LYS A 432 1.15 -9.00 -5.80
C LYS A 432 1.40 -8.22 -7.09
N GLN A 433 2.66 -8.17 -7.55
CA GLN A 433 3.07 -7.61 -8.85
C GLN A 433 3.53 -8.69 -9.83
N ASP A 434 3.73 -9.91 -9.34
CA ASP A 434 3.94 -11.09 -10.18
C ASP A 434 3.24 -12.30 -9.57
N PHE A 435 3.35 -13.45 -10.23
CA PHE A 435 2.87 -14.73 -9.76
C PHE A 435 4.02 -15.61 -9.26
N GLU A 436 3.70 -16.56 -8.38
CA GLU A 436 4.65 -17.61 -8.01
C GLU A 436 5.10 -18.40 -9.25
N ARG A 437 6.40 -18.69 -9.34
CA ARG A 437 7.02 -19.43 -10.46
C ARG A 437 6.72 -20.92 -10.38
N SER A 438 5.45 -21.27 -10.51
CA SER A 438 4.93 -22.63 -10.48
C SER A 438 4.90 -23.28 -11.88
N SER A 439 4.70 -24.61 -11.93
CA SER A 439 4.49 -25.32 -13.20
C SER A 439 3.20 -24.87 -13.94
N LEU A 440 2.21 -24.35 -13.21
CA LEU A 440 1.01 -23.76 -13.79
C LEU A 440 1.32 -22.41 -14.47
N PHE A 441 2.17 -21.59 -13.85
CA PHE A 441 2.65 -20.34 -14.43
C PHE A 441 3.39 -20.58 -15.74
N GLN A 442 4.34 -21.52 -15.76
CA GLN A 442 5.09 -21.87 -16.97
C GLN A 442 4.19 -22.41 -18.09
N ARG A 443 3.21 -23.25 -17.76
CA ARG A 443 2.22 -23.77 -18.72
C ARG A 443 1.34 -22.67 -19.29
N LEU A 444 0.89 -21.73 -18.44
CA LEU A 444 0.15 -20.55 -18.90
C LEU A 444 1.00 -19.70 -19.84
N GLU A 445 2.24 -19.39 -19.47
CA GLU A 445 3.17 -18.62 -20.30
C GLU A 445 3.35 -19.27 -21.69
N ALA A 446 3.60 -20.58 -21.74
CA ALA A 446 3.72 -21.34 -22.99
C ALA A 446 2.42 -21.28 -23.83
N ARG A 447 1.25 -21.37 -23.19
CA ARG A 447 -0.03 -21.22 -23.88
C ARG A 447 -0.22 -19.82 -24.45
N LEU A 448 0.09 -18.78 -23.69
CA LEU A 448 -0.01 -17.38 -24.13
C LEU A 448 0.92 -17.10 -25.31
N LYS A 449 2.15 -17.62 -25.30
CA LYS A 449 3.08 -17.57 -26.45
C LYS A 449 2.44 -18.16 -27.72
N LYS A 450 1.83 -19.34 -27.61
CA LYS A 450 1.15 -20.00 -28.73
C LYS A 450 -0.06 -19.21 -29.22
N ILE A 451 -0.84 -18.61 -28.32
CA ILE A 451 -1.97 -17.74 -28.67
C ILE A 451 -1.49 -16.56 -29.50
N VAL A 452 -0.47 -15.83 -29.05
CA VAL A 452 0.09 -14.68 -29.79
C VAL A 452 0.59 -15.12 -31.17
N SER A 453 1.31 -16.24 -31.25
CA SER A 453 1.81 -16.74 -32.54
C SER A 453 0.70 -17.10 -33.53
N ASN A 454 -0.39 -17.71 -33.04
CA ASN A 454 -1.52 -18.09 -33.88
C ASN A 454 -2.31 -16.86 -34.33
N TYR A 455 -2.60 -15.94 -33.40
CA TYR A 455 -3.37 -14.73 -33.65
C TYR A 455 -2.62 -13.73 -34.56
N TRP A 456 -1.30 -13.63 -34.42
CA TRP A 456 -0.44 -12.77 -35.26
C TRP A 456 -0.08 -13.39 -36.62
N SER A 457 -0.41 -14.67 -36.86
CA SER A 457 -0.12 -15.35 -38.13
C SER A 457 -0.72 -14.58 -39.32
N PRO A 458 -0.03 -14.46 -40.47
CA PRO A 458 -0.36 -13.43 -41.46
C PRO A 458 -1.67 -13.73 -42.18
N LEU A 459 -2.73 -12.96 -41.87
CA LEU A 459 -3.78 -12.46 -42.78
C LEU A 459 -4.76 -11.52 -42.01
N PRO A 460 -5.08 -10.30 -42.46
CA PRO A 460 -4.33 -9.34 -43.26
C PRO A 460 -4.01 -8.07 -42.43
N LEU A 461 -2.73 -7.81 -42.13
CA LEU A 461 -2.25 -6.45 -41.85
C LEU A 461 -2.44 -5.49 -43.06
N GLN A 462 -2.98 -5.99 -44.19
CA GLN A 462 -3.32 -5.22 -45.39
C GLN A 462 -4.67 -4.47 -45.27
N ASN A 463 -5.48 -4.72 -44.23
CA ASN A 463 -6.78 -4.06 -44.02
C ASN A 463 -6.88 -3.24 -42.72
N LEU A 464 -5.77 -2.95 -42.03
CA LEU A 464 -5.76 -2.23 -40.73
C LEU A 464 -5.32 -0.77 -40.83
#